data_AF-A0A7H4N1X7-F1
#
_entry.id   AF-A0A7H4N1X7-F1
#
_cell.length_a   1.000
_cell.length_b   1.000
_cell.length_c   1.000
_cell.angle_alpha   90.00
_cell.angle_beta   90.00
_cell.angle_gamma   90.00
#
_symmetry.space_group_name_H-M   'P 1'
#
loop_
_entity.id
_entity.type
_entity.pdbx_description
1 polymer ?
#
loop_
_entity_poly.entity_id
_entity_poly.type
_entity_poly.pdbx_seq_one_letter_code
_entity_poly.pdbx_strand_id
1 'polypeptide(L)'
;MDVQQFAEAIQALVSARRIVIIGMRNAYPAALHLRQQLLQARGQVLVLPQPGQSLSEELVDLTADDLVVVMAFRRRPRIIRRCCCSCRAAAFRRC
;
A
#
# COMPACT_ATOMS: atom_id res chain seq x y z
N MET A 1 19.20 -0.80 4.57
CA MET A 1 17.90 -1.28 5.08
C MET A 1 18.13 -1.57 6.54
N ASP A 2 17.70 -0.66 7.41
CA ASP A 2 17.85 -0.81 8.85
C ASP A 2 16.88 -1.87 9.38
N VAL A 3 17.36 -2.76 10.26
CA VAL A 3 16.55 -3.82 10.88
C VAL A 3 15.35 -3.23 11.62
N GLN A 4 15.53 -2.06 12.23
CA GLN A 4 14.48 -1.36 12.96
C GLN A 4 13.33 -0.91 12.07
N GLN A 5 13.63 -0.30 10.91
CA GLN A 5 12.63 0.12 9.94
C GLN A 5 11.84 -1.08 9.40
N PHE A 6 12.51 -2.21 9.25
CA PHE A 6 11.88 -3.45 8.81
C PHE A 6 10.94 -4.02 9.88
N ALA A 7 11.37 -4.03 11.15
CA ALA A 7 10.54 -4.46 12.27
C ALA A 7 9.28 -3.57 12.43
N GLU A 8 9.41 -2.26 12.29
CA GLU A 8 8.28 -1.31 12.33
C GLU A 8 7.30 -1.55 11.16
N ALA A 9 7.81 -1.80 9.95
CA ALA A 9 6.98 -2.14 8.81
C ALA A 9 6.22 -3.45 9.01
N ILE A 10 6.86 -4.48 9.58
CA ILE A 10 6.21 -5.73 9.93
C ILE A 10 5.12 -5.51 10.99
N GLN A 11 5.41 -4.76 12.04
CA GLN A 11 4.43 -4.44 13.08
C GLN A 11 3.20 -3.73 12.49
N ALA A 12 3.41 -2.75 11.61
CA ALA A 12 2.32 -2.09 10.91
C ALA A 12 1.51 -3.07 10.02
N LEU A 13 2.19 -3.98 9.31
CA LEU A 13 1.56 -5.02 8.49
C LEU A 13 0.73 -6.00 9.33
N VAL A 14 1.13 -6.28 10.57
CA VAL A 14 0.42 -7.18 11.48
C VAL A 14 -0.76 -6.45 12.14
N SER A 15 -0.59 -5.21 12.58
CA SER A 15 -1.61 -4.47 13.34
C SER A 15 -2.73 -3.86 12.48
N ALA A 16 -2.52 -3.72 11.17
CA ALA A 16 -3.52 -3.12 10.30
C ALA A 16 -4.84 -3.90 10.29
N ARG A 17 -5.96 -3.25 9.99
CA ARG A 17 -7.21 -3.98 9.71
C ARG A 17 -7.13 -4.62 8.33
N ARG A 18 -6.85 -3.80 7.31
CA ARG A 18 -6.65 -4.22 5.92
C ARG A 18 -5.38 -3.62 5.35
N ILE A 19 -4.78 -4.31 4.39
CA ILE A 19 -3.58 -3.84 3.68
C ILE A 19 -4.00 -3.44 2.26
N VAL A 20 -3.68 -2.21 1.88
CA VAL A 20 -4.04 -1.63 0.59
C VAL A 20 -2.77 -1.28 -0.17
N ILE A 21 -2.55 -1.92 -1.31
CA ILE A 21 -1.36 -1.73 -2.12
C ILE A 21 -1.72 -0.86 -3.31
N ILE A 22 -1.15 0.34 -3.39
CA ILE A 22 -1.35 1.25 -4.51
C ILE A 22 -0.19 1.09 -5.47
N GLY A 23 -0.45 0.57 -6.67
CA GLY A 23 0.55 0.41 -7.72
C GLY A 23 -0.01 0.82 -9.07
N MET A 24 0.59 1.82 -9.73
CA MET A 24 0.13 2.27 -11.04
C MET A 24 1.14 1.95 -12.15
N ARG A 25 0.62 1.72 -13.37
CA ARG A 25 1.42 1.47 -14.59
C ARG A 25 2.45 0.37 -14.34
N ASN A 26 3.74 0.70 -14.38
CA ASN A 26 4.83 -0.25 -14.23
C ASN A 26 4.95 -0.83 -12.81
N ALA A 27 4.31 -0.19 -11.82
CA ALA A 27 4.25 -0.71 -10.45
C ALA A 27 3.08 -1.67 -10.21
N TYR A 28 2.14 -1.79 -11.16
CA TYR A 28 0.98 -2.67 -11.01
C TYR A 28 1.34 -4.16 -10.93
N PRO A 29 2.24 -4.71 -11.78
CA PRO A 29 2.66 -6.11 -11.67
C PRO A 29 3.36 -6.41 -10.33
N ALA A 30 4.18 -5.49 -9.84
CA ALA A 30 4.84 -5.61 -8.54
C ALA A 30 3.83 -5.57 -7.38
N ALA A 31 2.80 -4.73 -7.48
CA ALA A 31 1.74 -4.64 -6.48
C ALA A 31 0.91 -5.93 -6.41
N LEU A 32 0.57 -6.51 -7.57
CA LEU A 32 -0.09 -7.81 -7.64
C LEU A 32 0.76 -8.94 -7.06
N HIS A 33 2.07 -8.93 -7.34
CA HIS A 33 2.98 -9.93 -6.78
C HIS A 33 3.07 -9.82 -5.25
N LEU A 34 3.19 -8.59 -4.71
CA LEU A 34 3.18 -8.39 -3.26
C LEU A 34 1.84 -8.83 -2.65
N ARG A 35 0.72 -8.55 -3.30
CA ARG A 35 -0.58 -9.05 -2.86
C ARG A 35 -0.58 -10.57 -2.78
N GLN A 36 -0.09 -11.26 -3.79
CA GLN A 36 -0.02 -12.74 -3.79
C GLN A 36 0.83 -13.28 -2.65
N GLN A 37 1.97 -12.65 -2.36
CA GLN A 37 2.83 -13.04 -1.23
C GLN A 37 2.14 -12.81 0.11
N LEU A 38 1.50 -11.63 0.28
CA LEU A 38 0.83 -11.30 1.53
C LEU A 38 -0.46 -12.10 1.73
N LEU A 39 -1.15 -12.50 0.66
CA LEU A 39 -2.38 -13.30 0.74
C LEU A 39 -2.14 -14.63 1.46
N GLN A 40 -0.94 -15.20 1.34
CA GLN A 40 -0.54 -16.43 2.03
C GLN A 40 -0.41 -16.25 3.55
N ALA A 41 -0.10 -15.03 4.01
CA ALA A 41 0.04 -14.71 5.43
C ALA A 41 -1.21 -14.02 6.01
N ARG A 42 -2.02 -13.37 5.17
CA ARG A 42 -3.06 -12.43 5.59
C ARG A 42 -4.17 -12.32 4.54
N GLY A 43 -5.43 -12.50 4.96
CA GLY A 43 -6.56 -12.52 4.02
C GLY A 43 -7.03 -11.16 3.47
N GLN A 44 -6.77 -10.05 4.19
CA GLN A 44 -7.35 -8.73 3.85
C GLN A 44 -6.33 -7.84 3.10
N VAL A 45 -5.99 -8.23 1.87
CA VAL A 45 -5.04 -7.49 1.01
C VAL A 45 -5.67 -7.10 -0.32
N LEU A 46 -5.76 -5.79 -0.57
CA LEU A 46 -6.36 -5.18 -1.76
C LEU A 46 -5.28 -4.47 -2.59
N VAL A 47 -5.47 -4.43 -3.91
CA VAL A 47 -4.61 -3.67 -4.83
C VAL A 47 -5.45 -2.62 -5.53
N LEU A 48 -5.00 -1.37 -5.46
CA LEU A 48 -5.63 -0.23 -6.08
C LEU A 48 -4.74 0.38 -7.17
N PRO A 49 -5.32 0.98 -8.22
CA PRO A 49 -6.76 1.04 -8.50
C PRO A 49 -7.31 -0.28 -9.07
N GLN A 50 -8.57 -0.58 -8.79
CA GLN A 50 -9.27 -1.67 -9.47
C GLN A 50 -9.57 -1.31 -10.93
N PRO A 51 -9.56 -2.29 -11.85
CA PRO A 51 -9.85 -2.04 -13.25
C PRO A 51 -11.25 -1.45 -13.41
N GLY A 52 -11.33 -0.25 -14.00
CA GLY A 52 -12.59 0.46 -14.22
C GLY A 52 -13.02 1.42 -13.10
N GLN A 53 -12.26 1.54 -12.00
CA GLN A 53 -12.51 2.53 -10.95
C GLN A 53 -11.42 3.59 -10.90
N SER A 54 -11.78 4.80 -10.45
CA SER A 54 -10.79 5.85 -10.23
C SER A 54 -10.19 5.71 -8.82
N LEU A 55 -8.88 5.93 -8.72
CA LEU A 55 -8.17 5.88 -7.44
C LEU A 55 -8.80 6.83 -6.40
N SER A 56 -9.31 7.98 -6.85
CA SER A 56 -9.95 8.99 -6.01
C SER A 56 -11.20 8.48 -5.28
N GLU A 57 -11.99 7.62 -5.93
CA GLU A 57 -13.19 7.01 -5.33
C GLU A 57 -12.79 5.98 -4.27
N GLU A 58 -11.82 5.12 -4.57
CA GLU A 58 -11.36 4.08 -3.65
C GLU A 58 -10.56 4.63 -2.45
N LEU A 59 -9.98 5.83 -2.57
CA LEU A 59 -9.31 6.53 -1.47
C LEU A 59 -10.27 6.98 -0.36
N VAL A 60 -11.55 7.18 -0.66
CA VAL A 60 -12.56 7.65 0.31
C VAL A 60 -12.92 6.56 1.33
N ASP A 61 -12.86 5.29 0.93
CA ASP A 61 -13.17 4.13 1.77
C ASP A 61 -12.05 3.74 2.75
N LEU A 62 -10.90 4.43 2.68
CA LEU A 62 -9.75 4.16 3.53
C LEU A 62 -9.91 4.83 4.90
N THR A 63 -9.66 4.07 5.96
CA THR A 63 -9.71 4.56 7.34
C THR A 63 -8.33 4.54 8.00
N ALA A 64 -8.19 5.15 9.18
CA ALA A 64 -6.93 5.21 9.92
C ALA A 64 -6.41 3.83 10.36
N ASP A 65 -7.29 2.83 10.40
CA ASP A 65 -6.95 1.46 10.77
C ASP A 65 -6.29 0.69 9.64
N ASP A 66 -6.38 1.20 8.41
CA ASP A 66 -5.86 0.58 7.22
C ASP A 66 -4.40 0.96 6.99
N LEU A 67 -3.64 0.02 6.45
CA LEU A 67 -2.26 0.24 6.04
C LEU A 67 -2.18 0.39 4.53
N VAL A 68 -1.61 1.50 4.09
CA VAL A 68 -1.40 1.77 2.66
C VAL A 68 0.07 1.56 2.30
N VAL A 69 0.32 0.67 1.35
CA VAL A 69 1.63 0.40 0.75
C VAL A 69 1.66 0.99 -0.65
N VAL A 70 2.46 2.03 -0.86
CA VAL A 70 2.56 2.67 -2.18
C VAL A 70 3.77 2.15 -2.94
N MET A 71 3.52 1.49 -4.06
CA MET A 71 4.53 1.10 -5.03
C MET A 71 4.60 2.13 -6.15
N ALA A 72 5.71 2.87 -6.22
CA ALA A 72 5.94 3.84 -7.27
C ALA A 72 7.39 3.78 -7.75
N PHE A 73 7.57 3.53 -9.04
CA PHE A 73 8.88 3.61 -9.69
C PHE A 73 9.10 5.04 -10.23
N ARG A 74 10.25 5.64 -9.91
CA ARG A 74 10.78 6.93 -10.41
C ARG A 74 10.07 8.24 -10.05
N ARG A 75 8.74 8.30 -9.87
CA ARG A 75 8.03 9.54 -9.52
C ARG A 75 7.23 9.36 -8.24
N ARG A 76 7.47 10.21 -7.22
CA ARG A 76 6.61 10.27 -6.02
C ARG A 76 5.21 10.68 -6.46
N PRO A 77 4.19 9.81 -6.39
CA PRO A 77 2.85 10.21 -6.73
C PRO A 77 2.39 11.22 -5.66
N ARG A 78 1.92 12.40 -6.09
CA ARG A 78 1.35 13.43 -5.20
C ARG A 78 0.20 12.91 -4.33
N ILE A 79 -0.32 11.72 -4.64
CA ILE A 79 -1.35 10.98 -3.91
C ILE A 79 -0.96 10.66 -2.46
N ILE A 80 0.35 10.46 -2.19
CA ILE A 80 0.86 10.17 -0.84
C ILE A 80 0.49 11.30 0.13
N ARG A 81 0.46 12.55 -0.36
CA ARG A 81 0.18 13.73 0.47
C ARG A 81 -1.28 13.86 0.89
N ARG A 82 -2.22 13.24 0.16
CA ARG A 82 -3.65 13.21 0.52
C ARG A 82 -4.02 12.01 1.38
N CYS A 83 -3.35 10.87 1.18
CA CYS A 83 -3.63 9.65 1.95
C CYS A 83 -3.06 9.69 3.38
N CYS A 84 -1.92 10.37 3.61
CA CYS A 84 -1.29 10.44 4.94
C CYS A 84 -2.14 11.14 6.01
N CYS A 85 -3.09 12.01 5.63
CA CYS A 85 -3.96 12.64 6.62
C CYS A 85 -5.00 11.68 7.21
N SER A 86 -5.30 10.57 6.51
CA SER A 86 -6.39 9.65 6.88
C SER A 86 -5.93 8.24 7.21
N CYS A 87 -4.69 7.83 6.85
CA CYS A 87 -4.22 6.44 6.99
C CYS A 87 -2.74 6.33 7.37
N ARG A 88 -2.37 5.19 7.97
CA ARG A 88 -0.97 4.79 8.17
C ARG A 88 -0.35 4.37 6.82
N ALA A 89 0.77 4.97 6.45
CA ALA A 89 1.44 4.71 5.18
C ALA A 89 2.84 4.09 5.41
N ALA A 90 3.10 2.96 4.75
CA ALA A 90 4.43 2.35 4.66
C ALA A 90 4.99 2.52 3.25
N ALA A 91 6.11 3.22 3.10
CA ALA A 91 6.75 3.45 1.81
C ALA A 91 7.90 2.45 1.61
N PHE A 92 7.68 1.41 0.80
CA PHE A 92 8.75 0.48 0.44
C PHE A 92 9.56 1.06 -0.73
N ARG A 93 10.79 1.49 -0.46
CA ARG A 93 11.72 2.01 -1.48
C ARG A 93 12.53 0.86 -2.08
N ARG A 94 12.44 0.69 -3.40
CA ARG A 94 13.55 0.11 -4.19
C ARG A 94 13.64 0.82 -5.54
N CYS A 95 14.79 1.46 -5.75
CA CYS A 95 15.25 2.26 -6.91
C CYS A 95 14.56 3.62 -7.11
#